data_AF-A0A937V863-F1
#
_entry.id   AF-A0A937V863-F1
#
_cell.length_a   1.000
_cell.length_b   1.000
_cell.length_c   1.000
_cell.angle_alpha   90.00
_cell.angle_beta   90.00
_cell.angle_gamma   90.00
#
_symmetry.space_group_name_H-M   'P 1'
#
loop_
_entity.id
_entity.type
_entity.pdbx_description
1 polymer ?
#
loop_
_entity_poly.entity_id
_entity_poly.type
_entity_poly.pdbx_seq_one_letter_code
_entity_poly.pdbx_strand_id
1 'polypeptide(L)' 'RLNQDGVLSLTARAERSQERNRAQALGRLIELLRAAAEPPTPRTPTRPTAASRSRRLESKRRRSGAKDRRRKVTHLDD' A
#
# COMPACT_ATOMS: atom_id res chain seq x y z
N ARG A 1 -23.84 -15.12 2.40
CA ARG A 1 -23.41 -15.07 3.82
C ARG A 1 -22.25 -16.02 3.97
N LEU A 2 -21.15 -15.58 4.58
CA LEU A 2 -19.99 -16.42 4.88
C LEU A 2 -20.14 -16.92 6.32
N ASN A 3 -19.98 -18.23 6.54
CA ASN A 3 -19.98 -18.80 7.89
C ASN A 3 -18.54 -18.87 8.45
N GLN A 4 -18.40 -19.30 9.71
CA GLN A 4 -17.09 -19.42 10.38
C GLN A 4 -16.17 -20.47 9.74
N ASP A 5 -16.76 -21.46 9.05
CA ASP A 5 -16.03 -22.51 8.32
C ASP A 5 -15.59 -22.06 6.92
N GLY A 6 -15.83 -20.79 6.54
CA GLY A 6 -15.46 -20.26 5.22
C GLY A 6 -16.40 -20.66 4.08
N VAL A 7 -17.55 -21.23 4.37
CA VAL A 7 -18.58 -21.61 3.39
C VAL A 7 -19.45 -20.40 3.05
N LEU A 8 -19.47 -20.03 1.76
CA LEU A 8 -20.33 -18.98 1.23
C LEU A 8 -21.71 -19.53 0.85
N SER A 9 -22.75 -19.14 1.57
CA SER A 9 -24.15 -19.45 1.25
C SER A 9 -24.82 -18.29 0.51
N LEU A 10 -25.32 -18.52 -0.70
CA LEU A 10 -26.06 -17.55 -1.52
C LEU A 10 -27.52 -17.96 -1.63
N THR A 11 -28.44 -17.03 -1.33
CA THR A 11 -29.88 -17.26 -1.39
C THR A 11 -30.54 -16.32 -2.39
N ALA A 12 -31.33 -16.86 -3.31
CA ALA A 12 -32.12 -16.12 -4.29
C ALA A 12 -33.60 -16.54 -4.17
N ARG A 13 -34.50 -15.55 -4.03
CA ARG A 13 -35.95 -15.73 -3.82
C ARG A 13 -36.77 -14.64 -4.52
N ALA A 14 -36.25 -14.10 -5.63
CA ALA A 14 -36.86 -12.96 -6.31
C ALA A 14 -38.03 -13.40 -7.22
N GLU A 15 -37.93 -14.59 -7.81
CA GLU A 15 -38.89 -15.10 -8.79
C GLU A 15 -39.66 -16.29 -8.23
N ARG A 16 -40.83 -16.58 -8.82
CA ARG A 16 -41.60 -17.79 -8.48
C ARG A 16 -40.92 -19.07 -9.00
N SER A 17 -40.20 -18.97 -10.12
CA SER A 17 -39.49 -20.11 -10.72
C SER A 17 -38.16 -20.38 -10.02
N GLN A 18 -37.95 -21.64 -9.61
CA GLN A 18 -36.69 -22.11 -9.03
C GLN A 18 -35.53 -21.96 -10.02
N GLU A 19 -35.75 -22.22 -11.30
CA GLU A 19 -34.73 -22.13 -12.34
C GLU A 19 -34.20 -20.70 -12.46
N ARG A 20 -35.10 -19.71 -12.48
CA ARG A 20 -34.72 -18.29 -12.49
C ARG A 20 -33.95 -17.89 -11.24
N ASN A 21 -34.40 -18.35 -10.07
CA ASN A 21 -33.67 -18.11 -8.82
C ASN A 21 -32.28 -18.76 -8.83
N ARG A 22 -32.13 -19.96 -9.40
CA ARG A 22 -30.83 -20.63 -9.55
C ARG A 22 -29.91 -19.84 -10.48
N ALA A 23 -30.42 -19.40 -11.63
CA ALA A 23 -29.66 -18.57 -12.56
C ALA A 23 -29.20 -17.25 -11.91
N GLN A 24 -30.08 -16.60 -11.13
CA GLN A 24 -29.73 -15.40 -10.37
C GLN A 24 -28.63 -15.65 -9.33
N ALA A 25 -28.74 -16.74 -8.56
CA ALA A 25 -27.73 -17.10 -7.56
C ALA A 25 -26.36 -17.38 -8.20
N LEU A 26 -26.33 -18.06 -9.34
CA LEU A 26 -25.12 -18.29 -10.13
C LEU A 26 -24.53 -17.00 -10.68
N GLY A 27 -25.36 -16.09 -11.21
CA GLY A 27 -24.92 -14.78 -11.69
C GLY A 27 -24.19 -13.98 -10.60
N ARG A 28 -24.80 -13.90 -9.41
CA ARG A 28 -24.18 -13.24 -8.24
C ARG A 28 -22.86 -13.89 -7.82
N LEU A 29 -22.78 -15.21 -7.86
CA LEU A 29 -21.54 -15.93 -7.55
C LEU A 29 -20.44 -15.55 -8.55
N ILE A 30 -20.76 -15.54 -9.83
CA ILE A 30 -19.81 -15.17 -10.90
C ILE A 30 -19.34 -13.72 -10.73
N GLU A 31 -20.22 -12.79 -10.41
CA GLU A 31 -19.86 -11.39 -10.15
C GLU A 31 -18.90 -11.25 -8.97
N LEU A 32 -19.17 -11.94 -7.86
CA LEU A 32 -18.29 -11.96 -6.69
C LEU A 32 -16.91 -12.55 -7.03
N LEU A 33 -16.87 -13.64 -7.79
CA LEU A 33 -15.63 -14.26 -8.22
C LEU A 33 -14.82 -13.34 -9.14
N ARG A 34 -15.48 -12.65 -10.08
CA ARG A 34 -14.83 -11.68 -10.97
C ARG A 34 -14.23 -10.52 -10.19
N ALA A 35 -14.98 -9.96 -9.24
CA ALA A 35 -14.50 -8.88 -8.39
C ALA A 35 -13.32 -9.32 -7.50
N ALA A 36 -13.35 -10.54 -6.97
CA ALA A 36 -12.28 -11.11 -6.16
C ALA A 36 -11.04 -11.50 -6.98
N ALA A 37 -11.21 -11.81 -8.26
CA ALA A 37 -10.13 -12.16 -9.17
C ALA A 37 -9.34 -10.93 -9.67
N GLU A 38 -9.90 -9.72 -9.53
CA GLU A 38 -9.22 -8.49 -9.92
C GLU A 38 -8.03 -8.22 -8.97
N PRO A 39 -6.78 -8.29 -9.46
CA PRO A 39 -5.62 -8.04 -8.62
C PRO A 39 -5.52 -6.54 -8.27
N PRO A 40 -5.11 -6.18 -7.05
CA PRO A 40 -4.85 -4.79 -6.73
C PRO A 40 -3.69 -4.26 -7.56
N THR A 41 -3.80 -3.03 -8.07
CA THR A 41 -2.72 -2.38 -8.81
C THR A 41 -1.47 -2.29 -7.93
N PRO A 42 -0.33 -2.87 -8.35
CA PRO A 42 0.88 -2.86 -7.55
C PRO A 42 1.35 -1.42 -7.32
N ARG A 43 1.62 -1.09 -6.05
CA ARG A 43 2.11 0.23 -5.69
C ARG A 43 3.59 0.34 -6.05
N THR A 44 3.93 1.30 -6.90
CA THR A 44 5.32 1.73 -7.08
C THR A 44 5.73 2.64 -5.91
N PRO A 45 6.84 2.37 -5.19
CA PRO A 45 7.30 3.25 -4.13
C PRO A 45 7.70 4.61 -4.70
N THR A 46 7.33 5.68 -3.99
CA THR A 46 7.66 7.04 -4.40
C THR A 46 9.13 7.36 -4.09
N ARG A 47 9.78 8.09 -4.99
CA ARG A 47 11.12 8.62 -4.73
C ARG A 47 11.05 9.71 -3.64
N PRO A 48 12.09 9.89 -2.81
CA PRO A 48 12.13 11.01 -1.85
C PRO A 48 11.93 12.35 -2.55
N THR A 49 11.16 13.24 -1.91
CA THR A 49 10.84 14.56 -2.46
C THR A 49 12.09 15.43 -2.64
N ALA A 50 12.04 16.39 -3.56
CA ALA A 50 13.14 17.34 -3.76
C ALA A 50 13.50 18.08 -2.46
N ALA A 51 12.49 18.53 -1.71
CA ALA A 51 12.67 19.16 -0.41
C ALA A 51 13.38 18.25 0.62
N SER A 52 13.07 16.96 0.64
CA SER A 52 13.75 15.99 1.51
C SER A 52 15.23 15.84 1.14
N ARG A 53 15.54 15.78 -0.17
CA ARG A 53 16.92 15.73 -0.66
C ARG A 53 17.71 16.98 -0.29
N SER A 54 17.13 18.17 -0.44
CA SER A 54 17.75 19.45 -0.07
C SER A 54 18.02 19.52 1.44
N ARG A 55 17.03 19.22 2.28
CA ARG A 55 17.19 19.19 3.75
C ARG A 55 18.27 18.24 4.23
N ARG A 56 18.40 17.06 3.59
CA ARG A 56 19.48 16.11 3.88
C ARG A 56 20.86 16.69 3.58
N LEU A 57 21.02 17.33 2.41
CA LEU A 57 22.29 17.95 2.01
C LEU A 57 22.67 19.11 2.92
N GLU A 58 21.72 19.96 3.26
CA GLU A 58 21.92 21.07 4.21
C GLU A 58 22.33 20.55 5.59
N SER A 59 21.62 19.54 6.10
CA SER A 59 21.95 18.89 7.38
C SER A 59 23.35 18.27 7.34
N LYS A 60 23.77 17.70 6.20
CA LYS A 60 25.14 17.18 6.00
C LYS A 60 26.17 18.30 6.06
N ARG A 61 25.95 19.42 5.36
CA ARG A 61 26.84 20.61 5.36
C ARG A 61 26.96 21.23 6.76
N ARG A 62 25.84 21.38 7.47
CA ARG A 62 25.85 21.90 8.84
C ARG A 62 26.67 21.00 9.77
N ARG A 63 26.52 19.67 9.65
CA ARG A 63 27.31 18.72 10.43
C ARG A 63 28.80 18.74 10.09
N SER A 64 29.20 18.84 8.81
CA SER A 64 30.62 18.94 8.46
C SER A 64 31.23 20.21 9.02
N GLY A 65 30.57 21.37 8.85
CA GLY A 65 31.08 22.62 9.41
C GLY A 65 31.12 22.66 10.94
N ALA A 66 30.25 21.91 11.62
CA ALA A 66 30.34 21.73 13.07
C ALA A 66 31.51 20.81 13.49
N LYS A 67 31.85 19.80 12.68
CA LYS A 67 33.01 18.93 12.91
C LYS A 67 34.33 19.64 12.66
N ASP A 68 34.41 20.44 11.60
CA ASP A 68 35.63 21.20 11.27
C ASP A 68 35.98 22.17 12.39
N ARG A 69 34.97 22.88 12.93
CA ARG A 69 35.15 23.77 14.09
C ARG A 69 35.52 23.07 15.40
N ARG A 70 35.32 21.76 15.51
CA ARG A 70 35.74 20.95 16.67
C ARG A 70 37.13 20.37 16.51
N ARG A 71 37.74 20.41 15.32
CA ARG A 71 39.12 19.97 15.17
C ARG A 71 39.98 20.81 16.10
N LYS A 72 40.78 20.13 16.93
CA LYS A 72 41.78 20.76 17.78
C LYS A 72 42.70 21.55 16.85
N VAL A 73 42.87 22.85 17.09
CA VAL A 73 43.91 23.62 16.43
C VAL A 73 45.22 23.03 16.94
N THR A 74 45.86 22.20 16.12
CA THR A 74 47.26 21.87 16.33
C THR A 74 48.00 23.18 16.06
N HIS A 75 48.52 23.81 17.12
CA HIS A 75 49.58 24.79 16.95
C HIS A 75 50.66 24.09 16.13
N LEU A 76 50.86 24.56 14.89
CA LEU A 76 52.15 24.39 14.25
C LEU A 76 53.06 25.37 14.99
N ASP A 77 53.95 24.82 15.80
CA ASP A 77 55.08 25.55 16.31
C ASP A 77 55.94 25.98 15.10
N ASP A 78 55.99 27.29 14.86
CA ASP A 78 57.11 28.08 14.33
C ASP A 78 56.95 29.54 14.80
#